data_AF-A0A5C7FTY5-F1
#
_entry.id   AF-A0A5C7FTY5-F1
#
_cell.length_a   1.000
_cell.length_b   1.000
_cell.length_c   1.000
_cell.angle_alpha   90.00
_cell.angle_beta   90.00
_cell.angle_gamma   90.00
#
_symmetry.space_group_name_H-M   'P 1'
#
loop_
_entity.id
_entity.type
_entity.pdbx_description
1 polymer ?
#
loop_
_entity_poly.entity_id
_entity_poly.type
_entity_poly.pdbx_seq_one_letter_code
_entity_poly.pdbx_strand_id
1 'polypeptide(L)'
;MNFGLGTYQLPGFHKGDEIFFKFVGDNTLVGRIRSLCRPSRQSETARHIMDSATDLELVTAFCQKDEKRALGILYQRYGHLVVGLCLDYLKDREAARDATMDVFEKVTLKVCNQPIESFRAWLFYTSRNYCIDLLRKKIREREKAGKNSTDAVVEFDEGERPLSEIRLAQLPGALAALSAEQASCIRLFYLRGLSYAQVCEQTGYDLKKVKSYLQNGRRNLRIKLEKMAHE
;
A
#
# COMPACT_ATOMS: atom_id res chain seq x y z
N MET A 1 -23.53 -18.83 10.31
CA MET A 1 -23.62 -19.25 8.89
C MET A 1 -22.24 -19.71 8.46
N ASN A 2 -22.14 -20.95 7.97
CA ASN A 2 -20.92 -21.56 7.45
C ASN A 2 -20.49 -20.80 6.20
N PHE A 3 -19.31 -20.18 6.24
CA PHE A 3 -18.69 -19.54 5.07
C PHE A 3 -17.63 -20.49 4.49
N GLY A 4 -17.78 -20.80 3.20
CA GLY A 4 -16.98 -21.79 2.50
C GLY A 4 -15.48 -21.51 2.56
N LEU A 5 -14.72 -22.54 2.93
CA LEU A 5 -13.27 -22.59 2.77
C LEU A 5 -12.95 -22.66 1.28
N GLY A 6 -12.71 -21.52 0.64
CA GLY A 6 -12.03 -21.48 -0.65
C GLY A 6 -10.56 -21.80 -0.44
N THR A 7 -10.07 -22.91 -0.99
CA THR A 7 -8.64 -23.25 -1.01
C THR A 7 -7.97 -22.48 -2.14
N TYR A 8 -7.25 -21.41 -1.83
CA TYR A 8 -6.38 -20.73 -2.79
C TYR A 8 -4.93 -21.13 -2.56
N GLN A 9 -4.33 -21.73 -3.59
CA GLN A 9 -2.95 -22.20 -3.54
C GLN A 9 -2.01 -21.05 -3.94
N LEU A 10 -1.32 -20.48 -2.95
CA LEU A 10 -0.28 -19.49 -3.20
C LEU A 10 0.93 -20.15 -3.89
N PRO A 11 1.61 -19.48 -4.83
CA PRO A 11 2.80 -20.01 -5.48
C PRO A 11 3.91 -20.31 -4.46
N GLY A 12 4.30 -21.58 -4.32
CA GLY A 12 5.33 -22.03 -3.37
C GLY A 12 4.84 -22.82 -2.16
N PHE A 13 3.53 -23.08 -2.05
CA PHE A 13 2.97 -24.00 -1.06
C PHE A 13 2.68 -25.38 -1.66
N HIS A 14 3.04 -26.44 -0.94
CA HIS A 14 2.77 -27.81 -1.36
C HIS A 14 1.28 -28.12 -1.23
N LYS A 15 0.79 -29.06 -2.06
CA LYS A 15 -0.60 -29.54 -2.00
C LYS A 15 -0.86 -30.14 -0.60
N GLY A 16 -1.61 -29.44 0.25
CA GLY A 16 -1.90 -29.84 1.64
C GLY A 16 -1.40 -28.89 2.73
N ASP A 17 -0.68 -27.81 2.40
CA ASP A 17 -0.36 -26.76 3.37
C ASP A 17 -1.62 -25.89 3.63
N GLU A 18 -2.04 -25.77 4.89
CA GLU A 18 -3.21 -24.99 5.28
C GLU A 18 -2.79 -23.66 5.92
N ILE A 19 -3.27 -22.54 5.37
CA ILE A 19 -3.11 -21.20 5.94
C ILE A 19 -4.38 -20.88 6.73
N PHE A 20 -4.29 -20.92 8.06
CA PHE A 20 -5.39 -20.55 8.93
C PHE A 20 -5.27 -19.09 9.35
N PHE A 21 -6.28 -18.30 9.04
CA PHE A 21 -6.47 -16.98 9.62
C PHE A 21 -7.51 -17.08 10.72
N LYS A 22 -7.15 -16.64 11.93
CA LYS A 22 -8.10 -16.47 13.03
C LYS A 22 -8.11 -15.01 13.46
N PHE A 23 -9.31 -14.46 13.59
CA PHE A 23 -9.49 -13.18 14.25
C PHE A 23 -9.23 -13.35 15.74
N VAL A 24 -8.37 -12.50 16.30
CA VAL A 24 -8.16 -12.35 17.74
C VAL A 24 -8.57 -10.92 18.09
N GLY A 25 -9.70 -10.74 18.77
CA GLY A 25 -10.21 -9.41 19.17
C GLY A 25 -10.76 -8.55 18.02
N ASP A 26 -10.89 -7.25 18.28
CA ASP A 26 -11.74 -6.32 17.50
C ASP A 26 -11.21 -5.88 16.14
N ASN A 27 -9.96 -6.21 15.74
CA ASN A 27 -9.48 -6.01 14.36
C ASN A 27 -8.13 -6.69 14.08
N THR A 28 -7.67 -7.62 14.92
CA THR A 28 -6.36 -8.25 14.75
C THR A 28 -6.51 -9.61 14.07
N LEU A 29 -6.04 -9.69 12.82
CA LEU A 29 -5.91 -10.95 12.08
C LEU A 29 -4.58 -11.61 12.41
N VAL A 30 -4.64 -12.80 13.03
CA VAL A 30 -3.44 -13.61 13.30
C VAL A 30 -3.47 -14.82 12.37
N GLY A 31 -2.44 -14.95 11.54
CA GLY A 31 -2.26 -16.08 10.64
C GLY A 31 -1.31 -17.13 11.23
N ARG A 32 -1.62 -18.42 11.08
CA ARG A 32 -0.70 -19.52 11.38
C ARG A 32 -0.66 -20.47 10.19
N ILE A 33 0.55 -20.77 9.72
CA ILE A 33 0.78 -21.76 8.66
C ILE A 33 1.01 -23.11 9.32
N ARG A 34 0.20 -24.11 8.97
CA ARG A 34 0.45 -25.49 9.38
C ARG A 34 1.09 -26.23 8.20
N SER A 35 2.42 -26.23 8.17
CA SER A 35 3.17 -27.08 7.23
C SER A 35 3.17 -28.52 7.73
N LEU A 36 2.72 -29.46 6.90
CA LEU A 36 2.69 -30.90 7.24
C LEU A 36 4.06 -31.59 7.07
N CYS A 37 5.07 -30.87 6.58
CA CYS A 37 6.40 -31.43 6.33
C CYS A 37 7.32 -31.23 7.55
N ARG A 38 7.65 -32.33 8.25
CA ARG A 38 8.56 -32.29 9.40
C ARG A 38 10.00 -32.00 8.93
N PRO A 39 10.65 -30.92 9.37
CA PRO A 39 11.93 -30.51 8.83
C PRO A 39 13.09 -31.22 9.52
N SER A 40 14.21 -31.38 8.83
CA SER A 40 15.49 -31.77 9.45
C SER A 40 16.06 -30.61 10.29
N ARG A 41 16.73 -30.90 11.41
CA ARG A 41 17.28 -29.88 12.36
C ARG A 41 18.13 -28.77 11.73
N GLN A 42 18.87 -29.05 10.65
CA GLN A 42 19.64 -28.03 9.91
C GLN A 42 18.76 -27.06 9.11
N SER A 43 17.57 -27.51 8.69
CA SER A 43 16.59 -26.63 8.07
C SER A 43 15.88 -25.75 9.11
N GLU A 44 15.80 -26.15 10.38
CA GLU A 44 15.17 -25.35 11.46
C GLU A 44 15.96 -24.08 11.81
N THR A 45 17.30 -24.15 11.84
CA THR A 45 18.16 -22.98 12.09
C THR A 45 18.16 -22.00 10.91
N ALA A 46 18.26 -22.50 9.67
CA ALA A 46 18.17 -21.67 8.47
C ALA A 46 16.80 -20.95 8.36
N ARG A 47 15.72 -21.61 8.81
CA ARG A 47 14.38 -21.04 8.87
C ARG A 47 14.27 -19.90 9.87
N HIS A 48 14.82 -20.08 11.07
CA HIS A 48 14.76 -19.06 12.13
C HIS A 48 15.59 -17.81 11.77
N ILE A 49 16.68 -17.97 11.01
CA ILE A 49 17.50 -16.86 10.52
C ILE A 49 16.72 -16.02 9.51
N MET A 50 16.03 -16.66 8.58
CA MET A 50 15.29 -15.95 7.52
C MET A 50 14.04 -15.23 8.07
N ASP A 51 13.38 -15.77 9.09
CA ASP A 51 12.25 -15.10 9.75
C ASP A 51 12.69 -13.78 10.45
N SER A 52 13.97 -13.65 10.80
CA SER A 52 14.58 -12.43 11.39
C SER A 52 15.26 -11.49 10.38
N ALA A 53 15.36 -11.87 9.10
CA ALA A 53 16.02 -11.06 8.08
C ALA A 53 15.30 -9.73 7.84
N THR A 54 16.04 -8.71 7.42
CA THR A 54 15.47 -7.41 7.02
C THR A 54 14.64 -7.55 5.75
N ASP A 55 13.73 -6.61 5.49
CA ASP A 55 12.87 -6.69 4.30
C ASP A 55 13.66 -6.62 2.99
N LEU A 56 14.76 -5.86 2.95
CA LEU A 56 15.63 -5.77 1.78
C LEU A 56 16.41 -7.06 1.52
N GLU A 57 16.86 -7.75 2.58
CA GLU A 57 17.47 -9.07 2.47
C GLU A 57 16.48 -10.11 1.93
N LEU A 58 15.23 -10.07 2.41
CA LEU A 58 14.16 -10.94 1.90
C LEU A 58 13.83 -10.65 0.42
N VAL A 59 13.79 -9.38 0.01
CA VAL A 59 13.61 -9.00 -1.40
C VAL A 59 14.78 -9.52 -2.25
N THR A 60 16.02 -9.37 -1.76
CA THR A 60 17.21 -9.82 -2.49
C THR A 60 17.25 -11.35 -2.59
N ALA A 61 16.92 -12.07 -1.52
CA ALA A 61 16.81 -13.53 -1.52
C ALA A 61 15.75 -14.02 -2.52
N PHE A 62 14.60 -13.35 -2.57
CA PHE A 62 13.56 -13.64 -3.56
C PHE A 62 14.07 -13.42 -4.99
N CYS A 63 14.71 -12.28 -5.28
CA CYS A 63 15.12 -11.93 -6.64
C CYS A 63 16.33 -12.71 -7.17
N GLN A 64 17.26 -13.11 -6.30
CA GLN A 64 18.49 -13.78 -6.71
C GLN A 64 18.42 -15.31 -6.63
N LYS A 65 17.64 -15.85 -5.69
CA LYS A 65 17.64 -17.29 -5.38
C LYS A 65 16.29 -17.97 -5.66
N ASP A 66 15.30 -17.23 -6.20
CA ASP A 66 13.90 -17.67 -6.36
C ASP A 66 13.33 -18.29 -5.06
N GLU A 67 13.75 -17.73 -3.93
CA GLU A 67 13.41 -18.27 -2.62
C GLU A 67 11.98 -17.85 -2.24
N LYS A 68 11.00 -18.64 -2.69
CA LYS A 68 9.55 -18.40 -2.46
C LYS A 68 9.20 -18.20 -0.99
N ARG A 69 9.99 -18.77 -0.09
CA ARG A 69 9.83 -18.60 1.36
C ARG A 69 10.05 -17.14 1.79
N ALA A 70 10.98 -16.42 1.16
CA ALA A 70 11.22 -15.01 1.46
C ALA A 70 9.98 -14.15 1.16
N LEU A 71 9.30 -14.42 0.02
CA LEU A 71 8.02 -13.79 -0.30
C LEU A 71 6.93 -14.15 0.73
N GLY A 72 6.89 -15.39 1.19
CA GLY A 72 5.96 -15.82 2.24
C GLY A 72 6.13 -15.05 3.55
N ILE A 73 7.36 -14.73 3.94
CA ILE A 73 7.66 -13.93 5.14
C ILE A 73 7.24 -12.47 4.91
N LEU A 74 7.53 -11.89 3.75
CA LEU A 74 7.06 -10.55 3.39
C LEU A 74 5.53 -10.46 3.42
N TYR A 75 4.83 -11.48 2.91
CA TYR A 75 3.37 -11.57 2.97
C TYR A 75 2.86 -11.67 4.41
N GLN A 76 3.50 -12.46 5.28
CA GLN A 76 3.12 -12.52 6.70
C GLN A 76 3.28 -11.16 7.39
N ARG A 77 4.38 -10.44 7.12
CA ARG A 77 4.67 -9.13 7.70
C ARG A 77 3.71 -8.05 7.24
N TYR A 78 3.34 -8.05 5.97
CA TYR A 78 2.65 -6.91 5.35
C TYR A 78 1.22 -7.18 4.87
N GLY A 79 0.82 -8.44 4.69
CA GLY A 79 -0.47 -8.79 4.09
C GLY A 79 -1.66 -8.14 4.80
N HIS A 80 -1.68 -8.16 6.13
CA HIS A 80 -2.74 -7.53 6.92
C HIS A 80 -2.76 -5.99 6.78
N LEU A 81 -1.60 -5.34 6.63
CA LEU A 81 -1.49 -3.90 6.42
C LEU A 81 -2.00 -3.51 5.03
N VAL A 82 -1.70 -4.32 4.02
CA VAL A 82 -2.19 -4.12 2.65
C VAL A 82 -3.70 -4.31 2.60
N VAL A 83 -4.26 -5.34 3.24
CA VAL A 83 -5.73 -5.50 3.36
C VAL A 83 -6.35 -4.27 4.01
N GLY A 84 -5.76 -3.75 5.10
CA GLY A 84 -6.24 -2.54 5.77
C GLY A 84 -6.26 -1.32 4.85
N LEU A 85 -5.19 -1.11 4.07
CA LEU A 85 -5.14 -0.04 3.09
C LEU A 85 -6.18 -0.25 1.98
N CYS A 86 -6.26 -1.44 1.39
CA CYS A 86 -7.22 -1.72 0.32
C CYS A 86 -8.66 -1.54 0.80
N LEU A 87 -8.96 -1.93 2.04
CA LEU A 87 -10.28 -1.74 2.65
C LEU A 87 -10.60 -0.26 2.82
N ASP A 88 -9.62 0.57 3.19
CA ASP A 88 -9.82 2.01 3.30
C ASP A 88 -10.16 2.67 1.96
N TYR A 89 -9.58 2.20 0.85
CA TYR A 89 -9.89 2.76 -0.48
C TYR A 89 -11.18 2.18 -1.08
N LEU A 90 -11.35 0.85 -1.02
CA LEU A 90 -12.42 0.15 -1.75
C LEU A 90 -13.73 0.08 -0.95
N LYS A 91 -13.66 0.26 0.37
CA LYS A 91 -14.79 0.15 1.32
C LYS A 91 -15.58 -1.17 1.22
N ASP A 92 -14.94 -2.21 0.70
CA ASP A 92 -15.49 -3.55 0.50
C ASP A 92 -14.46 -4.59 0.94
N ARG A 93 -14.90 -5.54 1.78
CA ARG A 93 -14.01 -6.53 2.41
C ARG A 93 -13.55 -7.62 1.45
N GLU A 94 -14.39 -8.05 0.51
CA GLU A 94 -14.00 -9.08 -0.46
C GLU A 94 -13.07 -8.46 -1.50
N ALA A 95 -13.46 -7.31 -2.05
CA ALA A 95 -12.63 -6.59 -3.02
C ALA A 95 -11.26 -6.20 -2.43
N ALA A 96 -11.18 -5.87 -1.15
CA ALA A 96 -9.90 -5.57 -0.50
C ALA A 96 -8.97 -6.79 -0.37
N ARG A 97 -9.53 -7.98 -0.13
CA ARG A 97 -8.76 -9.23 -0.06
C ARG A 97 -8.25 -9.62 -1.45
N ASP A 98 -9.11 -9.55 -2.44
CA ASP A 98 -8.76 -9.83 -3.84
C ASP A 98 -7.67 -8.86 -4.31
N ALA A 99 -7.85 -7.56 -4.03
CA ALA A 99 -6.86 -6.55 -4.37
C ALA A 99 -5.51 -6.77 -3.67
N THR A 100 -5.52 -7.28 -2.43
CA THR A 100 -4.27 -7.65 -1.74
C THR A 100 -3.56 -8.79 -2.47
N MET A 101 -4.29 -9.81 -2.92
CA MET A 101 -3.71 -10.91 -3.70
C MET A 101 -3.07 -10.40 -4.99
N ASP A 102 -3.80 -9.58 -5.74
CA ASP A 102 -3.31 -8.99 -6.99
C ASP A 102 -2.08 -8.10 -6.77
N VAL A 103 -2.03 -7.36 -5.66
CA VAL A 103 -0.85 -6.58 -5.28
C VAL A 103 0.34 -7.47 -5.03
N PHE A 104 0.19 -8.56 -4.28
CA PHE A 104 1.30 -9.50 -4.03
C PHE A 104 1.71 -10.28 -5.28
N GLU A 105 0.82 -10.49 -6.24
CA GLU A 105 1.19 -10.94 -7.58
C GLU A 105 2.05 -9.88 -8.31
N LYS A 106 1.69 -8.60 -8.21
CA LYS A 106 2.54 -7.52 -8.76
C LYS A 106 3.90 -7.45 -8.06
N VAL A 107 4.00 -7.80 -6.78
CA VAL A 107 5.28 -7.91 -6.07
C VAL A 107 6.21 -8.88 -6.80
N THR A 108 5.74 -10.08 -7.12
CA THR A 108 6.58 -11.10 -7.76
C THR A 108 7.10 -10.65 -9.13
N LEU A 109 6.32 -9.86 -9.86
CA LEU A 109 6.66 -9.39 -11.20
C LEU A 109 7.53 -8.13 -11.23
N LYS A 110 7.42 -7.25 -10.23
CA LYS A 110 8.00 -5.90 -10.28
C LYS A 110 9.12 -5.64 -9.29
N VAL A 111 9.18 -6.38 -8.18
CA VAL A 111 10.11 -6.09 -7.08
C VAL A 111 11.57 -6.28 -7.51
N CYS A 112 11.83 -7.17 -8.47
CA CYS A 112 13.17 -7.48 -8.96
C CYS A 112 13.65 -6.59 -10.12
N ASN A 113 12.75 -5.81 -10.71
CA ASN A 113 13.03 -5.00 -11.91
C ASN A 113 13.38 -3.54 -11.59
N GLN A 114 13.44 -3.17 -10.30
CA GLN A 114 13.73 -1.80 -9.89
C GLN A 114 14.52 -1.77 -8.58
N PRO A 115 15.40 -0.77 -8.38
CA PRO A 115 16.02 -0.56 -7.08
C PRO A 115 14.97 -0.11 -6.06
N ILE A 116 14.92 -0.77 -4.91
CA ILE A 116 14.00 -0.47 -3.82
C ILE A 116 14.79 -0.03 -2.59
N GLU A 117 14.58 1.22 -2.16
CA GLU A 117 15.17 1.74 -0.92
C GLU A 117 14.43 1.25 0.33
N SER A 118 13.10 1.15 0.25
CA SER A 118 12.24 0.65 1.33
C SER A 118 11.13 -0.20 0.73
N PHE A 119 11.16 -1.50 1.00
CA PHE A 119 10.12 -2.43 0.55
C PHE A 119 8.76 -2.03 1.09
N ARG A 120 8.70 -1.66 2.37
CA ARG A 120 7.49 -1.16 3.02
C ARG A 120 6.88 -0.01 2.21
N ALA A 121 7.62 1.07 2.00
CA ALA A 121 7.11 2.24 1.30
C ALA A 121 6.68 1.89 -0.14
N TRP A 122 7.46 1.08 -0.84
CA TRP A 122 7.15 0.61 -2.19
C TRP A 122 5.87 -0.22 -2.26
N LEU A 123 5.67 -1.13 -1.31
CA LEU A 123 4.46 -1.95 -1.23
C LEU A 123 3.22 -1.10 -0.96
N PHE A 124 3.30 -0.16 -0.02
CA PHE A 124 2.18 0.76 0.26
C PHE A 124 1.81 1.60 -0.97
N TYR A 125 2.80 2.14 -1.67
CA TYR A 125 2.59 2.89 -2.91
C TYR A 125 1.94 2.04 -4.01
N THR A 126 2.47 0.85 -4.24
CA THR A 126 1.95 -0.10 -5.24
C THR A 126 0.51 -0.50 -4.92
N SER A 127 0.22 -0.80 -3.65
CA SER A 127 -1.13 -1.17 -3.17
C SER A 127 -2.13 -0.06 -3.39
N ARG A 128 -1.74 1.16 -3.05
CA ARG A 128 -2.55 2.36 -3.22
C ARG A 128 -2.88 2.63 -4.68
N ASN A 129 -1.88 2.61 -5.55
CA ASN A 129 -2.09 2.82 -6.99
C ASN A 129 -3.01 1.75 -7.57
N TYR A 130 -2.85 0.50 -7.15
CA TYR A 130 -3.74 -0.57 -7.56
C TYR A 130 -5.21 -0.29 -7.19
N CYS A 131 -5.47 0.15 -5.95
CA CYS A 131 -6.82 0.51 -5.54
C CYS A 131 -7.40 1.68 -6.34
N ILE A 132 -6.59 2.70 -6.63
CA ILE A 132 -6.99 3.85 -7.44
C ILE A 132 -7.35 3.42 -8.85
N ASP A 133 -6.58 2.52 -9.46
CA ASP A 133 -6.85 2.00 -10.80
C ASP A 133 -8.19 1.25 -10.85
N LEU A 134 -8.48 0.45 -9.83
CA LEU A 134 -9.77 -0.24 -9.69
C LEU A 134 -10.94 0.76 -9.57
N LEU A 135 -10.79 1.80 -8.75
CA LEU A 135 -11.81 2.84 -8.60
C LEU A 135 -12.04 3.60 -9.91
N ARG A 136 -10.97 3.97 -10.62
CA ARG A 136 -11.06 4.62 -11.95
C ARG A 136 -11.76 3.73 -12.97
N LYS A 137 -11.45 2.43 -12.97
CA LYS A 137 -12.13 1.45 -13.84
C LYS A 137 -13.63 1.41 -13.55
N LYS A 138 -14.00 1.32 -12.28
CA LYS A 138 -15.41 1.30 -11.83
C LYS A 138 -16.17 2.58 -12.22
N ILE A 139 -15.53 3.75 -12.14
CA ILE A 139 -16.12 5.02 -12.58
C ILE A 139 -16.36 5.00 -14.10
N ARG A 140 -15.34 4.65 -14.91
CA ARG A 140 -15.48 4.57 -16.37
C ARG A 140 -16.58 3.59 -16.80
N GLU A 141 -16.76 2.48 -16.08
CA GLU A 141 -17.84 1.52 -16.32
C GLU A 141 -19.22 2.11 -15.99
N ARG A 142 -19.34 2.90 -14.91
CA ARG A 142 -20.57 3.61 -14.55
C ARG A 142 -20.94 4.71 -15.54
N GLU A 143 -19.95 5.48 -16.00
CA GLU A 143 -20.13 6.52 -17.02
C GLU A 143 -20.64 5.93 -18.34
N LYS A 144 -20.04 4.81 -18.79
CA LYS A 144 -20.53 4.06 -19.97
C LYS A 144 -21.96 3.54 -19.80
N ALA A 145 -22.37 3.25 -18.57
CA ALA A 145 -23.73 2.82 -18.24
C ALA A 145 -24.72 3.99 -18.05
N GLY A 146 -24.33 5.23 -18.39
CA GLY A 146 -25.20 6.41 -18.30
C GLY A 146 -25.50 6.88 -16.87
N LYS A 147 -24.79 6.36 -15.86
CA LYS A 147 -24.93 6.78 -14.46
C LYS A 147 -23.90 7.87 -14.15
N ASN A 148 -24.26 9.14 -14.39
CA ASN A 148 -23.47 10.28 -13.94
C ASN A 148 -23.37 10.25 -12.41
N SER A 149 -22.21 9.85 -11.89
CA SER A 149 -21.90 9.93 -10.47
C SER A 149 -20.93 11.08 -10.27
N THR A 150 -21.32 12.08 -9.48
CA THR A 150 -20.48 13.18 -8.98
C THR A 150 -19.53 12.70 -7.87
N ASP A 151 -19.03 11.46 -7.95
CA ASP A 151 -18.04 10.97 -7.00
C ASP A 151 -16.69 11.59 -7.37
N ALA A 152 -16.21 12.43 -6.47
CA ALA A 152 -15.04 13.27 -6.63
C ALA A 152 -13.83 12.47 -7.11
N VAL A 153 -13.35 12.82 -8.30
CA VAL A 153 -12.07 12.35 -8.82
C VAL A 153 -10.97 12.94 -7.95
N VAL A 154 -10.37 12.11 -7.12
CA VAL A 154 -9.09 12.44 -6.53
C VAL A 154 -8.05 12.21 -7.63
N GLU A 155 -7.64 13.29 -8.29
CA GLU A 155 -6.52 13.27 -9.23
C GLU A 155 -5.25 12.88 -8.45
N PHE A 156 -4.90 11.61 -8.54
CA PHE A 156 -3.66 11.09 -8.02
C PHE A 156 -2.70 10.81 -9.17
N ASP A 157 -1.57 11.50 -9.12
CA ASP A 157 -0.48 11.43 -10.09
C ASP A 157 0.28 10.09 -9.94
N GLU A 158 0.49 9.41 -11.07
CA GLU A 158 1.05 8.05 -11.15
C GLU A 158 2.58 8.01 -11.03
N GLY A 159 3.25 9.14 -10.78
CA GLY A 159 4.70 9.26 -10.89
C GLY A 159 5.52 9.34 -9.59
N GLU A 160 4.90 9.35 -8.40
CA GLU A 160 5.64 9.59 -7.15
C GLU A 160 6.33 8.33 -6.60
N ARG A 161 7.67 8.32 -6.54
CA ARG A 161 8.41 7.27 -5.84
C ARG A 161 8.07 7.25 -4.34
N PRO A 162 8.05 6.07 -3.70
CA PRO A 162 7.83 5.99 -2.25
C PRO A 162 8.84 6.84 -1.48
N LEU A 163 8.36 7.64 -0.52
CA LEU A 163 9.24 8.38 0.39
C LEU A 163 9.94 7.38 1.32
N SER A 164 11.26 7.50 1.47
CA SER A 164 12.04 6.72 2.45
C SER A 164 11.62 7.08 3.89
N GLU A 165 11.87 6.19 4.86
CA GLU A 165 11.49 6.43 6.27
C GLU A 165 12.11 7.72 6.85
N ILE A 166 13.34 8.04 6.42
CA ILE A 166 14.01 9.31 6.74
C ILE A 166 13.22 10.51 6.21
N ARG A 167 12.71 10.43 4.98
CA ARG A 167 11.89 11.49 4.37
C ARG A 167 10.52 11.63 5.05
N LEU A 168 9.97 10.54 5.61
CA LEU A 168 8.72 10.59 6.39
C LEU A 168 8.91 11.35 7.71
N ALA A 169 10.05 11.18 8.39
CA ALA A 169 10.35 11.90 9.63
C ALA A 169 10.47 13.43 9.42
N GLN A 170 10.91 13.84 8.23
CA GLN A 170 11.06 15.26 7.87
C GLN A 170 9.75 15.90 7.38
N LEU A 171 8.71 15.11 7.11
CA LEU A 171 7.44 15.58 6.55
C LEU A 171 6.76 16.70 7.38
N PRO A 172 6.71 16.64 8.73
CA PRO A 172 6.12 17.73 9.52
C PRO A 172 6.86 19.07 9.33
N GLY A 173 8.20 19.04 9.31
CA GLY A 173 9.03 20.23 9.08
C GLY A 173 8.87 20.78 7.66
N ALA A 174 8.84 19.88 6.67
CA ALA A 174 8.64 20.27 5.27
C ALA A 174 7.25 20.90 5.03
N LEU A 175 6.19 20.37 5.68
CA LEU A 175 4.84 20.93 5.65
C LEU A 175 4.76 22.30 6.35
N ALA A 176 5.47 22.47 7.48
CA ALA A 176 5.51 23.74 8.21
C ALA A 176 6.18 24.86 7.41
N ALA A 177 7.09 24.51 6.49
CA ALA A 177 7.81 25.48 5.68
C ALA A 177 7.09 25.87 4.37
N LEU A 178 5.93 25.29 4.06
CA LEU A 178 5.06 25.71 2.96
C LEU A 178 4.28 27.00 3.31
N SER A 179 3.67 27.65 2.32
CA SER A 179 2.70 28.72 2.61
C SER A 179 1.51 28.15 3.39
N ALA A 180 0.88 28.97 4.23
CA ALA A 180 -0.23 28.54 5.07
C ALA A 180 -1.38 27.94 4.24
N GLU A 181 -1.67 28.52 3.08
CA GLU A 181 -2.72 28.09 2.16
C GLU A 181 -2.38 26.74 1.52
N GLN A 182 -1.14 26.56 1.07
CA GLN A 182 -0.65 25.30 0.50
C GLN A 182 -0.69 24.19 1.55
N ALA A 183 -0.16 24.46 2.74
CA ALA A 183 -0.13 23.50 3.84
C ALA A 183 -1.54 23.12 4.30
N SER A 184 -2.45 24.10 4.38
CA SER A 184 -3.86 23.88 4.72
C SER A 184 -4.54 22.98 3.68
N CYS A 185 -4.48 23.35 2.40
CA CYS A 185 -5.08 22.56 1.32
C CYS A 185 -4.52 21.14 1.28
N ILE A 186 -3.20 20.96 1.41
CA ILE A 186 -2.57 19.63 1.43
C ILE A 186 -3.09 18.79 2.61
N ARG A 187 -3.15 19.35 3.82
CA ARG A 187 -3.65 18.61 4.99
C ARG A 187 -5.10 18.18 4.79
N LEU A 188 -5.96 19.08 4.31
CA LEU A 188 -7.37 18.78 4.11
C LEU A 188 -7.58 17.73 3.02
N PHE A 189 -6.87 17.87 1.90
CA PHE A 189 -7.06 16.98 0.75
C PHE A 189 -6.38 15.62 0.94
N TYR A 190 -5.09 15.61 1.29
CA TYR A 190 -4.30 14.36 1.35
C TYR A 190 -4.33 13.67 2.72
N LEU A 191 -4.39 14.42 3.83
CA LEU A 191 -4.39 13.81 5.17
C LEU A 191 -5.80 13.55 5.71
N ARG A 192 -6.77 14.40 5.37
CA ARG A 192 -8.17 14.23 5.77
C ARG A 192 -9.08 13.65 4.68
N GLY A 193 -8.54 13.45 3.47
CA GLY A 193 -9.27 12.81 2.36
C GLY A 193 -10.46 13.62 1.83
N LEU A 194 -10.47 14.94 2.01
CA LEU A 194 -11.58 15.78 1.55
C LEU A 194 -11.52 16.00 0.04
N SER A 195 -12.69 16.01 -0.59
CA SER A 195 -12.85 16.36 -2.01
C SER A 195 -12.53 17.83 -2.27
N TYR A 196 -12.27 18.19 -3.53
CA TYR A 196 -12.06 19.59 -3.92
C TYR A 196 -13.19 20.51 -3.44
N ALA A 197 -14.46 20.09 -3.58
CA ALA A 197 -15.61 20.86 -3.15
C ALA A 197 -15.61 21.09 -1.63
N GLN A 198 -15.34 20.04 -0.85
CA GLN A 198 -15.25 20.13 0.61
C GLN A 198 -14.06 20.99 1.06
N VAL A 199 -12.93 20.94 0.35
CA VAL A 199 -11.80 21.83 0.62
C VAL A 199 -12.17 23.29 0.32
N CYS A 200 -12.88 23.56 -0.78
CA CYS A 200 -13.38 24.90 -1.09
C CYS A 200 -14.30 25.42 0.01
N GLU A 201 -15.26 24.59 0.44
CA GLU A 201 -16.21 24.92 1.52
C GLU A 201 -15.48 25.23 2.83
N GLN A 202 -14.51 24.39 3.22
CA GLN A 202 -13.83 24.51 4.50
C GLN A 202 -12.80 25.64 4.55
N THR A 203 -12.25 26.03 3.40
CA THR A 203 -11.23 27.10 3.29
C THR A 203 -11.79 28.43 2.81
N GLY A 204 -12.98 28.44 2.20
CA GLY A 204 -13.54 29.59 1.50
C GLY A 204 -12.83 29.92 0.18
N TYR A 205 -11.89 29.08 -0.28
CA TYR A 205 -11.18 29.31 -1.53
C TYR A 205 -11.97 28.81 -2.73
N ASP A 206 -11.85 29.52 -3.85
CA ASP A 206 -12.42 29.08 -5.12
C ASP A 206 -11.65 27.86 -5.68
N LEU A 207 -12.33 27.03 -6.49
CA LEU A 207 -11.83 25.75 -6.99
C LEU A 207 -10.50 25.88 -7.73
N LYS A 208 -10.33 26.95 -8.52
CA LYS A 208 -9.06 27.24 -9.22
C LYS A 208 -7.92 27.47 -8.24
N LYS A 209 -8.18 28.19 -7.14
CA LYS A 209 -7.17 28.44 -6.09
C LYS A 209 -6.82 27.15 -5.35
N VAL A 210 -7.82 26.34 -4.97
CA VAL A 210 -7.58 25.05 -4.31
C VAL A 210 -6.70 24.14 -5.19
N LYS A 211 -7.01 24.00 -6.48
CA LYS A 211 -6.17 23.23 -7.42
C LYS A 211 -4.75 23.76 -7.51
N SER A 212 -4.60 25.08 -7.63
CA SER A 212 -3.29 25.74 -7.67
C SER A 212 -2.48 25.52 -6.38
N TYR A 213 -3.10 25.64 -5.20
CA TYR A 213 -2.45 25.40 -3.92
C TYR A 213 -2.03 23.94 -3.73
N LEU A 214 -2.84 22.98 -4.18
CA LEU A 214 -2.49 21.56 -4.13
C LEU A 214 -1.33 21.24 -5.07
N GLN A 215 -1.37 21.73 -6.30
CA GLN A 215 -0.31 21.50 -7.29
C GLN A 215 1.02 22.14 -6.85
N ASN A 216 1.00 23.42 -6.49
CA ASN A 216 2.20 24.13 -6.06
C ASN A 216 2.70 23.63 -4.71
N GLY A 217 1.79 23.30 -3.79
CA GLY A 217 2.13 22.73 -2.50
C GLY A 217 2.87 21.41 -2.66
N ARG A 218 2.40 20.48 -3.52
CA ARG A 218 3.08 19.21 -3.80
C ARG A 218 4.48 19.43 -4.35
N ARG A 219 4.61 20.29 -5.36
CA ARG A 219 5.90 20.65 -5.95
C ARG A 219 6.87 21.20 -4.91
N ASN A 220 6.42 22.14 -4.09
CA ASN A 220 7.24 22.78 -3.07
C ASN A 220 7.60 21.82 -1.93
N LEU A 221 6.67 20.94 -1.55
CA LEU A 221 6.90 19.92 -0.52
C LEU A 221 8.00 18.95 -0.96
N ARG A 222 7.96 18.51 -2.22
CA ARG A 222 9.03 17.68 -2.81
C ARG A 222 10.39 18.40 -2.76
N ILE A 223 10.47 19.65 -3.22
CA ILE A 223 11.72 20.42 -3.24
C ILE A 223 12.29 20.57 -1.82
N LYS A 224 11.43 20.80 -0.81
CA LYS A 224 11.85 20.93 0.59
C LYS A 224 12.37 19.61 1.16
N LEU A 225 11.66 18.51 0.92
CA LEU A 225 12.09 17.17 1.33
C LEU A 225 13.41 16.76 0.64
N GLU A 226 13.62 17.15 -0.62
CA GLU A 226 14.89 16.92 -1.31
C GLU A 226 16.01 17.73 -0.67
N LYS A 227 15.81 19.02 -0.35
CA LYS A 227 16.84 19.84 0.32
C LYS A 227 17.20 19.30 1.70
N MET A 228 16.20 18.98 2.52
CA MET A 228 16.39 18.45 3.87
C MET A 228 17.06 17.06 3.88
N ALA A 229 17.07 16.34 2.76
CA ALA A 229 17.79 15.07 2.63
C ALA A 229 19.28 15.25 2.27
N HIS A 230 19.69 16.44 1.83
CA HIS A 230 21.08 16.77 1.47
C HIS A 230 21.80 17.64 2.52
N GLU A 231 21.08 18.05 3.57
CA GLU A 231 21.59 18.76 4.76
C GLU A 231 21.89 17.75 5.88
#